data_AF-A0A396GK02-F1
#
_entry.id   AF-A0A396GK02-F1
#
_cell.length_a   1.000
_cell.length_b   1.000
_cell.length_c   1.000
_cell.angle_alpha   90.00
_cell.angle_beta   90.00
_cell.angle_gamma   90.00
#
_symmetry.space_group_name_H-M   'P 1'
#
loop_
_entity.id
_entity.type
_entity.pdbx_description
1 polymer ?
#
loop_
_entity_poly.entity_id
_entity_poly.type
_entity_poly.pdbx_seq_one_letter_code
_entity_poly.pdbx_strand_id
1 'polypeptide(L)'
;MDDVDSDSSTELSDSSEELSNDLVDNDVEGYDIEGETIEDDVEGSVSDVVTGCSFEEAFAVNWLEDISLINFKEVTKQDFLRYHCVDVGVAYTFYNWYASYNGFAVRKAKC
;
A
#
# COMPACT_ATOMS: atom_id res chain seq x y z
N MET A 1 4.61 -33.04 -58.77
CA MET A 1 3.97 -31.74 -58.54
C MET A 1 2.66 -32.05 -57.88
N ASP A 2 2.56 -31.75 -56.59
CA ASP A 2 1.30 -31.47 -55.90
C ASP A 2 1.68 -30.46 -54.82
N ASP A 3 1.23 -29.24 -55.01
CA ASP A 3 1.50 -28.06 -54.19
C ASP A 3 0.81 -28.22 -52.83
N VAL A 4 1.56 -28.01 -51.74
CA VAL A 4 0.99 -27.90 -50.39
C VAL A 4 0.76 -26.43 -50.09
N ASP A 5 -0.44 -25.96 -50.42
CA ASP A 5 -1.00 -24.75 -49.84
C ASP A 5 -1.50 -25.09 -48.43
N SER A 6 -0.87 -24.50 -47.41
CA SER A 6 -1.45 -24.40 -46.07
C SER A 6 -1.59 -22.93 -45.71
N ASP A 7 -2.78 -22.43 -46.02
CA ASP A 7 -3.43 -21.21 -45.54
C ASP A 7 -3.20 -21.00 -44.02
N SER A 8 -2.71 -19.84 -43.63
CA SER A 8 -3.49 -18.61 -43.37
C SER A 8 -3.91 -18.53 -41.91
N SER A 9 -3.33 -17.53 -41.24
CA SER A 9 -3.54 -17.16 -39.85
C SER A 9 -5.03 -16.98 -39.55
N THR A 10 -5.56 -17.77 -38.62
CA THR A 10 -6.86 -17.48 -38.00
C THR A 10 -6.63 -16.56 -36.81
N GLU A 11 -6.94 -15.29 -37.04
CA GLU A 11 -7.05 -14.21 -36.07
C GLU A 11 -7.94 -14.68 -34.90
N LEU A 12 -7.38 -14.75 -33.68
CA LEU A 12 -8.16 -14.97 -32.47
C LEU A 12 -8.93 -13.68 -32.16
N SER A 13 -10.20 -13.67 -32.52
CA SER A 13 -11.17 -12.68 -32.08
C SER A 13 -11.45 -12.90 -30.60
N ASP A 14 -10.84 -12.11 -29.73
CA ASP A 14 -11.16 -12.11 -28.30
C ASP A 14 -12.43 -11.28 -28.08
N SER A 15 -13.52 -11.99 -27.76
CA SER A 15 -14.81 -11.42 -27.43
C SER A 15 -14.70 -10.56 -26.16
N SER A 16 -14.85 -9.24 -26.30
CA SER A 16 -15.03 -8.36 -25.14
C SER A 16 -16.40 -8.61 -24.52
N GLU A 17 -16.41 -9.22 -23.35
CA GLU A 17 -17.61 -9.35 -22.51
C GLU A 17 -17.80 -8.03 -21.75
N GLU A 18 -18.79 -7.25 -22.19
CA GLU A 18 -19.21 -6.01 -21.54
C GLU A 18 -19.87 -6.34 -20.18
N LEU A 19 -19.09 -6.33 -19.10
CA LEU A 19 -19.62 -6.39 -17.75
C LEU A 19 -20.26 -5.04 -17.41
N SER A 20 -21.59 -5.02 -17.39
CA SER A 20 -22.38 -3.90 -16.86
C SER A 20 -22.07 -3.75 -15.36
N ASN A 21 -21.32 -2.72 -15.02
CA ASN A 21 -21.15 -2.33 -13.63
C ASN A 21 -22.30 -1.37 -13.29
N ASP A 22 -23.29 -1.90 -12.60
CA ASP A 22 -24.38 -1.13 -12.00
C ASP A 22 -23.78 0.04 -11.21
N LEU A 23 -24.29 1.24 -11.51
CA LEU A 23 -23.91 2.48 -10.86
C LEU A 23 -24.31 2.40 -9.38
N VAL A 24 -23.36 2.06 -8.52
CA VAL A 24 -23.47 2.39 -7.11
C VAL A 24 -23.17 3.88 -6.98
N ASP A 25 -24.23 4.66 -6.82
CA ASP A 25 -24.16 6.01 -6.28
C ASP A 25 -23.51 5.92 -4.91
N ASN A 26 -22.19 6.13 -4.87
CA ASN A 26 -21.46 6.25 -3.63
C ASN A 26 -21.34 7.74 -3.34
N ASP A 27 -22.36 8.29 -2.69
CA ASP A 27 -22.27 9.57 -1.99
C ASP A 27 -21.09 9.48 -1.02
N VAL A 28 -19.95 10.04 -1.44
CA VAL A 28 -18.83 10.35 -0.56
C VAL A 28 -19.32 11.46 0.35
N GLU A 29 -19.97 11.05 1.44
CA GLU A 29 -20.04 11.89 2.63
C GLU A 29 -18.60 12.15 3.05
N GLY A 30 -18.22 13.43 3.02
CA GLY A 30 -16.90 13.87 3.47
C GLY A 30 -16.70 13.36 4.88
N TYR A 31 -15.71 12.50 5.06
CA TYR A 31 -15.24 12.20 6.40
C TYR A 31 -14.52 13.46 6.86
N ASP A 32 -15.20 14.26 7.68
CA ASP A 32 -14.54 15.22 8.54
C ASP A 32 -13.57 14.41 9.38
N ILE A 33 -12.28 14.49 9.06
CA ILE A 33 -11.22 14.07 9.97
C ILE A 33 -11.25 15.11 11.09
N GLU A 34 -12.22 14.95 12.00
CA GLU A 34 -12.11 15.57 13.31
C GLU A 34 -10.86 14.95 13.91
N GLY A 35 -9.79 15.74 13.96
CA GLY A 35 -8.55 15.36 14.60
C GLY A 35 -8.88 15.09 16.05
N GLU A 36 -9.15 13.84 16.38
CA GLU A 36 -9.25 13.36 17.74
C GLU A 36 -7.87 13.57 18.35
N THR A 37 -7.71 14.71 19.02
CA THR A 37 -6.58 14.97 19.88
C THR A 37 -6.65 13.92 20.97
N ILE A 38 -5.76 12.95 20.90
CA ILE A 38 -5.56 12.00 21.99
C ILE A 38 -5.15 12.85 23.19
N GLU A 39 -6.09 13.07 24.10
CA GLU A 39 -5.83 13.72 25.38
C GLU A 39 -5.01 12.73 26.21
N ASP A 40 -3.70 12.76 25.99
CA ASP A 40 -2.74 12.05 26.84
C ASP A 40 -2.66 12.85 28.15
N ASP A 41 -3.52 12.52 29.11
CA ASP A 41 -3.50 13.05 30.47
C ASP A 41 -2.29 12.48 31.23
N VAL A 42 -1.09 12.77 30.71
CA VAL A 42 0.17 12.49 31.38
C VAL A 42 0.61 13.78 32.07
N GLU A 43 0.23 13.91 33.34
CA GLU A 43 0.86 14.85 34.27
C GLU A 43 2.30 14.38 34.52
N GLY A 44 3.15 14.53 33.51
CA GLY A 44 4.56 14.19 33.51
C GLY A 44 5.36 15.48 33.47
N SER A 45 5.84 15.91 34.63
CA SER A 45 6.81 17.00 34.80
C SER A 45 7.83 16.98 33.67
N VAL A 46 7.90 18.09 32.90
CA VAL A 46 8.83 18.25 31.76
C VAL A 46 10.24 18.37 32.32
N SER A 47 10.85 17.23 32.63
CA SER A 47 12.30 17.14 32.65
C SER A 47 12.73 17.00 31.20
N ASP A 48 13.54 17.95 30.73
CA ASP A 48 14.28 17.93 29.46
C ASP A 48 15.30 16.78 29.46
N VAL A 49 14.81 15.55 29.58
CA VAL A 49 15.53 14.35 29.19
C VAL A 49 15.24 14.25 27.72
N VAL A 50 16.27 14.51 26.91
CA VAL A 50 16.33 14.04 25.52
C VAL A 50 16.20 12.52 25.57
N THR A 51 14.95 12.06 25.64
CA THR A 51 14.59 10.66 25.53
C THR A 51 14.66 10.41 24.04
N GLY A 52 15.86 10.05 23.56
CA GLY A 52 16.01 9.62 22.18
C GLY A 52 14.97 8.54 21.92
N CYS A 53 14.21 8.65 20.83
CA CYS A 53 13.36 7.56 20.37
C CYS A 53 14.25 6.34 20.15
N SER A 54 14.22 5.40 21.11
CA SER A 54 14.90 4.13 20.99
C SER A 54 14.02 3.23 20.13
N PHE A 55 14.33 3.15 18.85
CA PHE A 55 13.67 2.21 17.96
C PHE A 55 14.24 0.79 18.16
N GLU A 56 13.37 -0.20 18.20
CA GLU A 56 13.78 -1.60 18.28
C GLU A 56 14.36 -2.06 16.94
N GLU A 57 15.60 -2.56 16.94
CA GLU A 57 16.27 -3.03 15.71
C GLU A 57 15.48 -4.11 14.95
N ALA A 58 14.63 -4.87 15.64
CA ALA A 58 13.72 -5.85 15.03
C ALA A 58 12.69 -5.24 14.07
N PHE A 59 12.39 -3.95 14.21
CA PHE A 59 11.47 -3.20 13.34
C PHE A 59 12.21 -2.25 12.39
N ALA A 60 13.54 -2.33 12.31
CA ALA A 60 14.33 -1.52 11.39
C ALA A 60 14.19 -2.05 9.97
N VAL A 61 13.85 -1.17 9.04
CA VAL A 61 13.85 -1.43 7.60
C VAL A 61 14.99 -0.61 7.00
N ASN A 62 16.14 -1.25 6.80
CA ASN A 62 17.35 -0.59 6.35
C ASN A 62 17.44 -0.61 4.82
N TRP A 63 16.97 -1.68 4.19
CA TRP A 63 17.08 -1.91 2.76
C TRP A 63 15.78 -2.42 2.14
N LEU A 64 15.72 -2.45 0.80
CA LEU A 64 14.55 -2.97 0.08
C LEU A 64 14.37 -4.47 0.30
N GLU A 65 15.47 -5.19 0.53
CA GLU A 65 15.46 -6.61 0.87
C GLU A 65 14.68 -6.86 2.16
N ASP A 66 14.80 -5.98 3.16
CA ASP A 66 14.07 -6.11 4.44
C ASP A 66 12.56 -6.00 4.22
N ILE A 67 12.12 -5.11 3.32
CA ILE A 67 10.70 -4.95 2.94
C ILE A 67 10.13 -6.26 2.38
N SER A 68 10.94 -7.00 1.60
CA SER A 68 10.51 -8.26 0.98
C SER A 68 10.30 -9.40 1.98
N LEU A 69 10.87 -9.30 3.17
CA LEU A 69 10.70 -10.28 4.26
C LEU A 69 9.41 -10.05 5.05
N ILE A 70 8.75 -8.90 4.88
CA ILE A 70 7.56 -8.52 5.63
C ILE A 70 6.32 -9.06 4.94
N ASN A 71 5.54 -9.87 5.66
CA ASN A 71 4.24 -10.34 5.18
C ASN A 71 3.15 -9.29 5.43
N PHE A 72 2.99 -8.33 4.52
CA PHE A 72 2.02 -7.23 4.66
C PHE A 72 0.56 -7.65 4.81
N LYS A 73 0.20 -8.91 4.49
CA LYS A 73 -1.16 -9.43 4.72
C LYS A 73 -1.41 -9.81 6.18
N GLU A 74 -0.36 -10.11 6.93
CA GLU A 74 -0.43 -10.59 8.32
C GLU A 74 0.04 -9.53 9.33
N VAL A 75 0.63 -8.44 8.86
CA VAL A 75 1.07 -7.33 9.71
C VAL A 75 -0.15 -6.64 10.34
N THR A 76 -0.15 -6.56 11.68
CA THR A 76 -1.16 -5.81 12.42
C THR A 76 -0.91 -4.31 12.32
N LYS A 77 -1.93 -3.48 12.56
CA LYS A 77 -1.77 -2.02 12.59
C LYS A 77 -0.76 -1.56 13.65
N GLN A 78 -0.71 -2.25 14.79
CA GLN A 78 0.21 -1.94 15.88
C GLN A 78 1.66 -2.23 15.49
N ASP A 79 1.92 -3.38 14.87
CA ASP A 79 3.26 -3.72 14.39
C ASP A 79 3.68 -2.85 13.22
N PHE A 80 2.74 -2.49 12.35
CA PHE A 80 3.00 -1.58 11.23
C PHE A 80 3.58 -0.23 11.69
N LEU A 81 3.04 0.33 12.78
CA LEU A 81 3.48 1.61 13.34
C LEU A 81 4.84 1.55 14.04
N ARG A 82 5.36 0.35 14.31
CA ARG A 82 6.68 0.15 14.94
C ARG A 82 7.81 0.12 13.92
N TYR A 83 7.50 -0.21 12.66
CA TYR A 83 8.50 -0.17 11.59
C TYR A 83 9.01 1.24 11.37
N HIS A 84 10.33 1.35 11.25
CA HIS A 84 11.00 2.61 10.95
C HIS A 84 11.98 2.40 9.81
N CYS A 85 11.98 3.36 8.88
CA CYS A 85 12.82 3.33 7.70
C CYS A 85 13.94 4.35 7.87
N VAL A 86 15.18 3.93 7.64
CA VAL A 86 16.35 4.83 7.74
C VAL A 86 16.47 5.73 6.51
N ASP A 87 16.05 5.23 5.34
CA ASP A 87 16.11 5.92 4.06
C ASP A 87 14.72 6.28 3.52
N VAL A 88 14.62 7.44 2.86
CA VAL A 88 13.36 7.96 2.31
C VAL A 88 12.87 7.12 1.12
N GLY A 89 13.77 6.58 0.29
CA GLY A 89 13.41 5.71 -0.82
C GLY A 89 12.90 4.34 -0.34
N VAL A 90 13.51 3.82 0.72
CA VAL A 90 13.02 2.63 1.44
C VAL A 90 11.63 2.89 2.01
N ALA A 91 11.42 4.03 2.70
CA ALA A 91 10.12 4.42 3.24
C ALA A 91 9.04 4.52 2.15
N TYR A 92 9.35 5.19 1.03
CA TYR A 92 8.44 5.30 -0.12
C TYR A 92 8.00 3.93 -0.63
N THR A 93 8.94 3.00 -0.77
CA THR A 93 8.64 1.65 -1.25
C THR A 93 7.82 0.86 -0.24
N PHE A 94 8.18 0.95 1.05
CA PHE A 94 7.50 0.28 2.15
C PHE A 94 6.01 0.65 2.21
N TYR A 95 5.69 1.95 2.24
CA TYR A 95 4.30 2.40 2.31
C TYR A 95 3.51 2.07 1.05
N ASN A 96 4.12 2.16 -0.14
CA ASN A 96 3.44 1.82 -1.38
C ASN A 96 3.13 0.32 -1.49
N TRP A 97 4.05 -0.54 -1.04
CA TRP A 97 3.79 -1.98 -1.00
C TRP A 97 2.68 -2.28 0.00
N TYR A 98 2.74 -1.75 1.22
CA TYR A 98 1.66 -1.91 2.20
C TYR A 98 0.31 -1.47 1.64
N ALA A 99 0.24 -0.28 1.03
CA ALA A 99 -0.95 0.23 0.37
C ALA A 99 -1.46 -0.72 -0.73
N SER A 100 -0.55 -1.25 -1.54
CA SER A 100 -0.89 -2.18 -2.63
C SER A 100 -1.47 -3.50 -2.11
N TYR A 101 -0.88 -4.08 -1.05
CA TYR A 101 -1.39 -5.29 -0.42
C TYR A 101 -2.75 -5.10 0.26
N ASN A 102 -3.05 -3.87 0.70
CA ASN A 102 -4.29 -3.53 1.39
C ASN A 102 -5.36 -2.88 0.48
N GLY A 103 -5.14 -2.85 -0.84
CA GLY A 103 -6.12 -2.31 -1.80
C GLY A 103 -6.18 -0.79 -1.88
N PHE A 104 -5.24 -0.09 -1.26
CA PHE A 104 -5.08 1.38 -1.33
C PHE A 104 -4.20 1.85 -2.49
N ALA A 105 -3.84 0.95 -3.42
CA ALA A 105 -3.00 1.30 -4.55
C ALA A 105 -3.61 2.49 -5.32
N VAL A 106 -2.81 3.54 -5.48
CA VAL A 106 -3.19 4.75 -6.22
C VAL A 106 -3.60 4.36 -7.64
N ARG A 107 -4.91 4.37 -7.92
CA ARG A 107 -5.39 4.37 -9.31
C ARG A 107 -4.92 5.70 -9.90
N LYS A 108 -4.10 5.65 -10.96
CA LYS A 108 -3.81 6.83 -11.77
C LYS A 108 -5.17 7.38 -12.21
N ALA A 109 -5.58 8.51 -11.64
CA ALA A 109 -6.74 9.23 -12.15
C ALA A 109 -6.43 9.54 -13.61
N LYS A 110 -7.24 8.99 -14.51
CA LYS A 110 -7.16 9.31 -15.93
C LYS A 110 -7.87 10.64 -16.07
N CYS A 111 -7.09 11.70 -16.28
CA CYS A 111 -7.60 12.99 -16.71
C CYS A 111 -8.27 12.87 -18.09
#